data_AF-A0A2V9ZPF7-F1
#
_entry.id   AF-A0A2V9ZPF7-F1
#
_cell.length_a   1.000
_cell.length_b   1.000
_cell.length_c   1.000
_cell.angle_alpha   90.00
_cell.angle_beta   90.00
_cell.angle_gamma   90.00
#
_symmetry.space_group_name_H-M   'P 1'
#
loop_
_entity.id
_entity.type
_entity.pdbx_description
1 polymer ?
#
loop_
_entity_poly.entity_id
_entity_poly.type
_entity_poly.pdbx_seq_one_letter_code
_entity_poly.pdbx_strand_id
1 'polypeptide(L)' 'MNVLSLCDEKSAIVPQNATVEDAVKVMNACHVGAVVVADDNGRLAGIFTERDVLV' A
#
# COMPACT_ATOMS: atom_id res chain seq x y z
N MET A 1 -18.26 -12.59 12.31
CA MET A 1 -17.23 -12.36 11.27
C MET A 1 -17.11 -10.85 11.11
N ASN A 2 -15.89 -10.30 11.16
CA ASN A 2 -15.65 -8.86 10.99
C ASN A 2 -14.77 -8.63 9.75
N VAL A 3 -14.68 -7.40 9.26
CA VAL A 3 -13.91 -7.10 8.03
C VAL A 3 -12.44 -7.49 8.18
N LEU A 4 -11.85 -7.28 9.37
CA LEU A 4 -10.45 -7.61 9.61
C LEU A 4 -10.16 -9.11 9.44
N SER A 5 -11.13 -9.98 9.74
CA SER A 5 -10.99 -11.43 9.51
C SER A 5 -10.93 -11.83 8.02
N LEU A 6 -11.17 -10.91 7.09
CA LEU A 6 -11.05 -11.11 5.64
C LEU A 6 -9.80 -10.46 5.04
N CYS A 7 -9.03 -9.71 5.84
CA CYS A 7 -7.80 -9.05 5.36
C CYS A 7 -6.61 -10.02 5.39
N ASP A 8 -5.70 -9.88 4.44
CA ASP A 8 -4.41 -10.58 4.47
C ASP A 8 -3.54 -10.12 5.65
N GLU A 9 -2.79 -11.05 6.25
CA GLU A 9 -1.88 -10.74 7.37
C GLU A 9 -0.70 -9.83 6.95
N LYS A 10 -0.33 -9.85 5.67
CA LYS A 10 0.76 -9.04 5.10
C LYS A 10 0.20 -8.00 4.14
N SER A 11 0.11 -6.76 4.61
CA SER A 11 -0.18 -5.61 3.75
C SER A 11 1.09 -5.10 3.07
N ALA A 12 0.98 -4.75 1.80
CA ALA A 12 2.03 -4.03 1.08
C ALA A 12 2.08 -2.57 1.58
N ILE A 13 3.22 -2.15 2.14
CA ILE A 13 3.40 -0.84 2.79
C ILE A 13 4.62 -0.13 2.21
N VAL A 14 4.50 1.18 2.00
CA VAL A 14 5.61 2.08 1.65
C VAL A 14 5.65 3.30 2.59
N PRO A 15 6.82 3.92 2.84
CA PRO A 15 6.90 5.15 3.62
C PRO A 15 6.28 6.34 2.87
N GLN A 16 5.85 7.37 3.61
CA GLN A 16 5.21 8.58 3.06
C GLN A 16 6.05 9.39 2.07
N ASN A 17 7.36 9.20 2.05
CA ASN A 17 8.29 9.82 1.11
C ASN A 17 8.67 8.90 -0.07
N ALA A 18 8.05 7.72 -0.19
CA ALA A 18 8.28 6.80 -1.29
C ALA A 18 7.87 7.42 -2.63
N THR A 19 8.61 7.10 -3.68
CA THR A 19 8.24 7.49 -5.04
C THR A 19 7.11 6.61 -5.58
N VAL A 20 6.46 7.06 -6.66
CA VAL A 20 5.48 6.23 -7.39
C VAL A 20 6.13 4.93 -7.88
N GLU A 21 7.39 4.97 -8.30
CA GLU A 21 8.13 3.78 -8.74
C GLU A 21 8.29 2.76 -7.59
N ASP A 22 8.61 3.22 -6.38
CA ASP A 22 8.74 2.36 -5.20
C ASP A 22 7.40 1.69 -4.86
N ALA A 23 6.31 2.45 -4.89
CA ALA A 23 4.96 1.93 -4.69
C ALA A 23 4.60 0.84 -5.72
N VAL A 24 4.88 1.07 -7.01
CA VAL A 24 4.63 0.10 -8.09
C VAL A 24 5.49 -1.14 -7.95
N LYS A 25 6.78 -1.01 -7.56
CA LYS A 25 7.65 -2.17 -7.29
C LYS A 25 7.10 -3.04 -6.16
N VAL A 26 6.63 -2.41 -5.08
CA VAL A 26 6.05 -3.12 -3.95
C VAL A 26 4.71 -3.78 -4.34
N MET A 27 3.83 -3.10 -5.09
CA MET A 27 2.60 -3.68 -5.63
C MET A 27 2.89 -4.94 -6.45
N ASN A 28 3.86 -4.88 -7.37
CA ASN A 28 4.26 -6.00 -8.21
C ASN A 28 4.86 -7.17 -7.39
N ALA A 29 5.71 -6.87 -6.41
CA ALA A 29 6.35 -7.88 -5.56
C ALA A 29 5.34 -8.60 -4.64
N CYS A 30 4.30 -7.90 -4.22
CA CYS A 30 3.25 -8.45 -3.35
C CYS A 30 2.04 -8.99 -4.12
N HIS A 31 1.98 -8.83 -5.44
CA HIS A 31 0.82 -9.19 -6.28
C HIS A 31 -0.49 -8.53 -5.81
N VAL A 32 -0.44 -7.24 -5.48
CA VAL A 32 -1.59 -6.44 -5.02
C VAL A 32 -1.75 -5.16 -5.82
N GLY A 33 -2.98 -4.67 -5.98
CA GLY A 33 -3.28 -3.44 -6.71
C GLY A 33 -3.31 -2.16 -5.86
N ALA A 34 -2.92 -2.25 -4.59
CA ALA A 34 -2.87 -1.12 -3.66
C ALA A 34 -1.77 -1.29 -2.62
N VAL A 35 -1.17 -0.17 -2.21
CA VAL A 35 -0.24 -0.09 -1.07
C VAL A 35 -0.75 0.89 -0.03
N VAL A 36 -0.47 0.56 1.22
CA VAL A 36 -0.63 1.47 2.36
C VAL A 36 0.58 2.39 2.42
N VAL A 37 0.32 3.68 2.57
CA VAL A 37 1.37 4.68 2.81
C VAL A 37 1.43 4.93 4.32
N ALA A 38 2.59 4.72 4.93
CA ALA A 38 2.80 4.89 6.37
C ALA A 38 3.63 6.15 6.69
N ASP A 39 3.24 6.86 7.76
CA ASP A 39 4.04 7.94 8.33
C ASP A 39 5.26 7.42 9.11
N ASP A 40 6.09 8.33 9.62
CA ASP A 40 7.31 8.00 10.36
C ASP A 40 7.05 7.29 11.70
N ASN A 41 5.80 7.30 12.19
CA ASN A 41 5.36 6.60 13.40
C ASN A 41 4.70 5.25 13.09
N GLY A 42 4.72 4.81 11.82
CA GLY A 42 4.07 3.58 11.36
C GLY A 42 2.54 3.66 11.32
N ARG A 43 1.96 4.86 11.33
CA ARG A 43 0.51 5.07 11.21
C ARG A 43 0.11 5.21 9.75
N LEU A 44 -1.14 4.85 9.44
CA LEU A 44 -1.72 5.05 8.12
C LEU A 44 -1.72 6.56 7.76
N ALA A 45 -0.95 6.92 6.75
CA ALA A 45 -0.93 8.25 6.16
C ALA A 45 -1.79 8.34 4.89
N GLY A 46 -1.94 7.24 4.15
CA GLY A 46 -2.76 7.20 2.93
C GLY A 46 -2.81 5.82 2.27
N ILE A 47 -3.51 5.74 1.14
CA ILE A 47 -3.59 4.56 0.28
C ILE A 47 -3.28 5.01 -1.15
N PHE A 48 -2.46 4.25 -1.85
CA PHE A 48 -2.15 4.45 -3.26
C PHE A 48 -2.52 3.19 -4.06
N THR A 49 -3.15 3.36 -5.21
CA THR A 49 -3.69 2.26 -6.02
C THR A 49 -3.18 2.30 -7.45
N GLU A 50 -3.27 1.18 -8.18
CA GLU A 50 -2.94 1.12 -9.61
C GLU A 50 -3.69 2.17 -10.43
N ARG A 51 -4.95 2.48 -10.07
CA ARG A 51 -5.75 3.49 -10.79
C ARG A 51 -5.19 4.91 -10.63
N ASP A 52 -4.48 5.21 -9.55
CA ASP A 52 -3.88 6.52 -9.33
C ASP A 52 -2.64 6.74 -10.23
N VAL A 53 -2.00 5.65 -10.68
CA VAL A 53 -0.88 5.69 -11.65
C VAL A 53 -1.37 5.94 -13.07
N LEU A 54 -2.57 5.45 -13.40
CA LEU A 54 -3.18 5.52 -14.73
C LEU A 54 -3.84 6.89 -14.95
N VAL A 55 -3.02 7.92 -15.13
CA VAL A 55 -3.45 9.28 -15.54
C VAL A 55 -3.14 9.57 -17.00
#